data_AF-A0A0F8XMR8-F1
#
_entry.id   AF-A0A0F8XMR8-F1
#
_cell.length_a   1.000
_cell.length_b   1.000
_cell.length_c   1.000
_cell.angle_alpha   90.00
_cell.angle_beta   90.00
_cell.angle_gamma   90.00
#
_symmetry.space_group_name_H-M   'P 1'
#
loop_
_entity.id
_entity.type
_entity.pdbx_description
1 polymer ?
#
loop_
_entity_poly.entity_id
_entity_poly.type
_entity_poly.pdbx_seq_one_letter_code
_entity_poly.pdbx_strand_id
1 'polypeptide(L)' 'MTLRLYAERKGLALQRVEVRRSHKRIHAKDCEDCETKNGMLDEIRSEIHLEGNMDEAQRKRILEIATLCP' A
#
# COMPACT_ATOMS: atom_id res chain seq x y z
N MET A 1 0.89 2.45 -13.46
CA MET A 1 0.89 1.01 -13.82
C MET A 1 0.23 0.25 -12.67
N THR A 2 -0.75 -0.62 -12.92
CA THR A 2 -1.46 -1.32 -11.83
C THR A 2 -0.72 -2.59 -11.39
N LEU A 3 -0.90 -3.02 -10.14
CA LEU A 3 -0.29 -4.24 -9.60
C LEU A 3 -0.63 -5.48 -10.44
N ARG A 4 -1.88 -5.57 -10.91
CA ARG A 4 -2.33 -6.67 -11.78
C ARG A 4 -1.58 -6.70 -13.12
N LEU A 5 -1.45 -5.55 -13.78
CA LEU A 5 -0.72 -5.45 -15.04
C LEU A 5 0.76 -5.81 -14.88
N TYR A 6 1.38 -5.40 -13.78
CA TYR A 6 2.77 -5.77 -13.47
C TYR A 6 2.91 -7.29 -13.28
N ALA A 7 2.02 -7.90 -12.49
CA ALA A 7 2.04 -9.33 -12.23
C ALA A 7 1.86 -10.15 -13.51
N GLU A 8 0.90 -9.78 -14.37
CA GLU A 8 0.68 -10.41 -15.68
C GLU A 8 1.94 -10.33 -16.55
N ARG A 9 2.56 -9.14 -16.66
CA ARG A 9 3.79 -8.96 -17.47
C ARG A 9 5.00 -9.73 -16.95
N LYS A 10 5.03 -10.05 -15.66
CA LYS A 10 6.13 -10.78 -15.02
C LYS A 10 5.82 -12.27 -14.82
N GLY A 11 4.65 -12.74 -15.27
CA GLY A 11 4.23 -14.13 -15.09
C GLY A 11 4.07 -14.52 -13.63
N LEU A 12 3.76 -13.55 -12.75
CA LEU A 12 3.55 -13.82 -11.33
C LEU A 12 2.17 -14.45 -11.13
N ALA A 13 2.09 -15.49 -10.31
CA ALA A 13 0.85 -16.19 -9.98
C ALA A 13 -0.01 -15.43 -8.95
N LEU A 14 -0.23 -14.13 -9.21
CA LEU A 14 -1.12 -13.27 -8.45
C LEU A 14 -2.56 -13.52 -8.90
N GLN A 15 -3.41 -13.99 -7.99
CA GLN A 15 -4.80 -14.33 -8.27
C GLN A 15 -5.74 -13.17 -7.93
N ARG A 16 -5.53 -12.55 -6.77
CA ARG A 16 -6.36 -11.44 -6.30
C ARG A 16 -5.50 -10.40 -5.58
N VAL A 17 -5.86 -9.15 -5.80
CA VAL A 17 -5.37 -8.00 -5.06
C VAL A 17 -6.57 -7.29 -4.46
N GLU A 18 -6.52 -7.04 -3.16
CA GLU A 18 -7.51 -6.21 -2.46
C GLU A 18 -6.78 -5.04 -1.80
N VAL A 19 -7.26 -3.82 -2.07
CA VAL A 19 -6.73 -2.59 -1.47
C VAL A 19 -7.82 -1.99 -0.61
N ARG A 20 -7.57 -1.90 0.69
CA ARG A 20 -8.45 -1.23 1.64
C ARG A 20 -7.86 0.11 2.00
N ARG A 21 -8.63 1.17 1.79
CA ARG A 21 -8.24 2.52 2.20
C ARG A 21 -9.11 2.94 3.38
N SER A 22 -8.46 3.45 4.42
CA SER A 22 -9.13 4.12 5.53
C SER A 22 -8.62 5.55 5.62
N HIS A 23 -9.52 6.45 5.98
CA HIS A 23 -9.23 7.86 6.17
C HIS A 23 -9.77 8.27 7.54
N LYS A 24 -8.93 8.92 8.33
CA LYS A 24 -9.33 9.49 9.62
C LYS A 24 -8.58 10.79 9.84
N ARG A 25 -9.14 11.63 10.71
CA ARG A 25 -8.45 12.82 11.21
C ARG A 25 -7.78 12.49 12.53
N ILE A 26 -6.49 12.76 12.63
CA ILE A 26 -5.69 12.58 13.85
C ILE A 26 -5.21 13.93 14.36
N HIS A 27 -4.89 14.04 15.64
CA HIS A 27 -4.18 15.23 16.11
C HIS A 27 -2.75 15.19 15.59
N ALA A 28 -2.22 16.34 15.18
CA ALA A 28 -0.84 16.46 14.72
C ALA A 28 0.20 15.98 15.77
N LYS A 29 -0.19 16.01 17.06
CA LYS A 29 0.60 15.50 18.19
C LYS A 29 0.73 13.97 18.18
N ASP A 30 -0.24 13.27 17.62
CA ASP A 30 -0.29 11.80 17.58
C ASP A 30 0.42 11.23 16.34
N CYS A 31 0.88 12.10 15.43
CA CYS A 31 1.70 11.71 14.30
C CYS A 31 3.18 11.81 14.66
N GLU A 32 3.90 10.68 14.70
CA GLU A 32 5.34 10.66 15.01
C GLU A 32 6.16 11.43 13.97
N ASP A 33 5.89 11.20 12.67
CA ASP A 33 6.67 11.71 11.54
C ASP A 33 6.24 13.08 10.99
N CYS A 34 5.29 13.77 11.63
CA CYS A 34 4.76 15.04 11.10
C CYS A 34 5.59 16.26 11.53
N GLU A 35 5.89 17.15 10.57
CA GLU A 35 6.64 18.41 10.81
C GLU A 35 5.90 19.38 11.73
N THR A 36 4.56 19.41 11.66
CA THR A 36 3.73 20.18 12.58
C THR A 36 3.17 19.27 13.68
N LYS A 37 3.18 19.78 14.92
CA LYS A 37 2.49 19.16 16.07
C LYS A 37 1.21 19.91 16.46
N ASN A 38 0.81 20.91 15.67
CA ASN A 38 -0.39 21.71 15.90
C ASN A 38 -1.44 21.48 14.79
N GLY A 39 -2.70 21.35 15.19
CA GLY A 39 -3.84 21.17 14.29
C GLY A 39 -4.30 19.71 14.16
N MET A 40 -5.19 19.49 13.19
CA MET A 40 -5.68 18.17 12.79
C MET A 40 -5.03 17.80 11.46
N LEU A 41 -4.63 16.54 11.32
CA LEU A 41 -4.07 16.00 10.09
C LEU A 41 -4.99 14.93 9.52
N ASP A 42 -5.04 14.83 8.20
CA ASP A 42 -5.68 13.74 7.51
C ASP A 42 -4.70 12.57 7.42
N GLU A 43 -5.01 11.48 8.12
CA GLU A 43 -4.26 10.24 8.03
C GLU A 43 -4.99 9.31 7.06
N ILE A 44 -4.30 8.94 5.98
CA ILE A 44 -4.80 8.00 4.99
C ILE A 44 -3.95 6.73 5.09
N ARG A 45 -4.57 5.62 5.49
CA ARG A 45 -3.92 4.30 5.52
C ARG A 45 -4.41 3.46 4.35
N SER A 46 -3.49 2.80 3.68
CA SER A 46 -3.78 1.83 2.64
C SER A 46 -3.23 0.48 3.04
N GLU A 47 -4.10 -0.53 3.11
CA GLU A 47 -3.76 -1.92 3.38
C GLU A 47 -3.90 -2.71 2.09
N ILE A 48 -2.90 -3.53 1.77
CA ILE A 48 -2.85 -4.29 0.52
C ILE A 48 -2.77 -5.78 0.84
N HIS A 49 -3.77 -6.52 0.39
CA HIS A 49 -3.84 -7.96 0.50
C HIS A 49 -3.56 -8.59 -0.86
N LEU A 50 -2.59 -9.52 -0.87
CA LEU A 50 -2.16 -10.24 -2.07
C LEU A 50 -2.43 -11.74 -1.89
N GLU A 51 -3.29 -12.28 -2.74
CA GLU A 51 -3.62 -13.70 -2.80
C GLU A 51 -3.06 -14.32 -4.07
N GLY A 52 -2.45 -15.50 -3.95
CA GLY A 52 -1.81 -16.21 -5.05
C GLY A 52 -0.62 -17.05 -4.60
N ASN A 53 -0.18 -17.96 -5.46
CA ASN A 53 0.95 -18.85 -5.22
C ASN A 53 2.27 -18.16 -5.60
N MET A 54 2.68 -17.21 -4.76
CA MET A 54 3.89 -16.42 -4.99
C MET A 54 4.88 -16.64 -3.85
N ASP A 55 6.16 -16.72 -4.22
CA ASP A 55 7.25 -16.72 -3.26
C ASP A 55 7.41 -15.33 -2.59
N GLU A 56 8.22 -15.29 -1.54
CA GLU A 56 8.42 -14.08 -0.74
C GLU A 56 9.09 -12.96 -1.56
N ALA A 57 9.99 -13.29 -2.48
CA ALA A 57 10.66 -12.32 -3.34
C ALA A 57 9.69 -11.69 -4.36
N GLN A 58 8.78 -12.48 -4.92
CA GLN A 58 7.70 -12.03 -5.80
C GLN A 58 6.72 -11.12 -5.05
N ARG A 59 6.32 -11.50 -3.83
CA ARG A 59 5.48 -10.67 -2.96
C ARG A 59 6.14 -9.33 -2.66
N LYS A 60 7.43 -9.34 -2.31
CA LYS A 60 8.20 -8.12 -2.02
C LYS A 60 8.25 -7.18 -3.22
N ARG A 61 8.52 -7.70 -4.42
CA ARG A 61 8.50 -6.90 -5.67
C ARG A 61 7.15 -6.25 -5.94
N ILE A 62 6.04 -6.97 -5.71
CA ILE A 62 4.70 -6.40 -5.88
C ILE A 62 4.48 -5.27 -4.87
N LEU A 63 4.89 -5.43 -3.61
CA LEU A 63 4.78 -4.39 -2.59
C LEU A 63 5.62 -3.14 -2.91
N GLU A 64 6.84 -3.32 -3.43
CA GLU A 64 7.69 -2.21 -3.89
C GLU A 64 7.00 -1.40 -5.01
N ILE A 65 6.38 -2.09 -5.97
CA ILE A 65 5.56 -1.43 -7.02
C ILE A 65 4.35 -0.73 -6.41
N ALA A 66 3.73 -1.31 -5.37
CA ALA A 66 2.55 -0.74 -4.74
C ALA A 66 2.85 0.60 -4.05
N THR A 67 4.05 0.76 -3.49
CA THR A 67 4.51 2.03 -2.90
C THR A 67 4.83 3.12 -3.92
N LEU A 68 4.97 2.78 -5.20
CA LEU A 68 5.19 3.73 -6.29
C LEU A 68 3.87 4.29 -6.88
N CYS A 69 2.72 3.81 -6.41
CA CYS A 69 1.43 4.40 -6.78
C CYS A 69 1.22 5.71 -5.99
N PRO A 70 1.02 6.86 -6.66
CA PRO A 70 0.69 8.12 -6.00
C PRO A 70 -0.68 8.07 -5.30
#